data_AF-A0A7N9IED0-F1
#
_entry.id   AF-A0A7N9IED0-F1
#
_cell.length_a   1.000
_cell.length_b   1.000
_cell.length_c   1.000
_cell.angle_alpha   90.00
_cell.angle_beta   90.00
_cell.angle_gamma   90.00
#
_symmetry.space_group_name_H-M   'P 1'
#
loop_
_entity.id
_entity.type
_entity.pdbx_description
1 polymer ?
#
loop_
_entity_poly.entity_id
_entity_poly.type
_entity_poly.pdbx_seq_one_letter_code
_entity_poly.pdbx_strand_id
1 'polypeptide(L)'
;MSIVMRKKVDPAVLELLYRYKQNRSGGLTIKSLCLSNGGIFPETHRPLLLQKLLKDGGVLSPILTRLMNFVFSRGLTPVFGPYTRPSESELWDMWAGIRNNDGNLVIDSLLQYINQRKKFRRRWVGALASVTIPIHFIYGLLDPVNPYPEFLELYRKMLPQSTVSILNDRISHYPQLEDPMGFLNAYMGFINSF
;
A
#
# COMPACT_ATOMS: atom_id res chain seq x y z
N MET A 1 21.37 -8.49 -9.70
CA MET A 1 20.99 -7.30 -8.91
C MET A 1 20.08 -7.77 -7.78
N SER A 2 20.49 -7.57 -6.52
CA SER A 2 19.69 -7.95 -5.34
C SER A 2 18.89 -6.74 -4.89
N ILE A 3 17.57 -6.84 -4.81
CA ILE A 3 16.71 -5.73 -4.38
C ILE A 3 16.03 -6.09 -3.06
N VAL A 4 16.08 -5.15 -2.11
CA VAL A 4 15.16 -5.11 -0.97
C VAL A 4 14.00 -4.20 -1.37
N MET A 5 12.82 -4.77 -1.58
CA MET A 5 11.64 -3.95 -1.88
C MET A 5 11.08 -3.37 -0.59
N ARG A 6 11.13 -2.04 -0.50
CA ARG A 6 10.47 -1.21 0.53
C ARG A 6 9.36 -0.42 -0.14
N LYS A 7 8.12 -0.91 -0.06
CA LYS A 7 6.98 -0.14 -0.54
C LYS A 7 5.75 -0.44 0.28
N LYS A 8 4.89 0.56 0.38
CA LYS A 8 3.46 0.35 0.56
C LYS A 8 3.01 -0.74 -0.41
N VAL A 9 2.16 -1.67 0.02
CA VAL A 9 1.73 -2.76 -0.86
C VAL A 9 1.09 -2.17 -2.13
N ASP A 10 1.71 -2.45 -3.27
CA ASP A 10 1.28 -2.07 -4.61
C ASP A 10 1.31 -3.32 -5.51
N PRO A 11 0.29 -3.54 -6.36
CA PRO A 11 0.32 -4.48 -7.48
C PRO A 11 1.66 -4.68 -8.20
N ALA A 12 2.45 -3.63 -8.41
CA ALA A 12 3.76 -3.78 -9.07
C ALA A 12 4.71 -4.72 -8.30
N VAL A 13 4.74 -4.62 -6.96
CA VAL A 13 5.54 -5.49 -6.08
C VAL A 13 5.03 -6.92 -6.14
N LEU A 14 3.71 -7.12 -6.10
CA LEU A 14 3.09 -8.43 -6.14
C LEU A 14 3.30 -9.13 -7.49
N GLU A 15 3.22 -8.37 -8.57
CA GLU A 15 3.47 -8.83 -9.92
C GLU A 15 4.95 -9.21 -10.10
N LEU A 16 5.88 -8.39 -9.59
CA LEU A 16 7.31 -8.69 -9.64
C LEU A 16 7.64 -9.94 -8.82
N LEU A 17 7.03 -10.11 -7.64
CA LEU A 17 7.19 -11.33 -6.83
C LEU A 17 6.63 -12.57 -7.53
N TYR A 18 5.47 -12.45 -8.18
CA TYR A 18 4.94 -13.54 -8.98
C TYR A 18 5.90 -13.92 -10.12
N ARG A 19 6.43 -12.95 -10.86
CA ARG A 19 7.41 -13.21 -11.94
C ARG A 19 8.70 -13.83 -11.41
N TYR A 20 9.16 -13.38 -10.25
CA TYR A 20 10.29 -14.00 -9.54
C TYR A 20 10.04 -15.47 -9.25
N LYS A 21 8.87 -15.81 -8.71
CA LYS A 21 8.51 -17.21 -8.49
C LYS A 21 8.45 -18.04 -9.78
N GLN A 22 8.07 -17.42 -10.90
CA GLN A 22 8.02 -18.09 -12.22
C GLN A 22 9.39 -18.16 -12.91
N ASN A 23 10.50 -17.78 -12.25
CA ASN A 23 11.83 -17.63 -12.87
C ASN A 23 11.84 -16.69 -14.09
N ARG A 24 10.93 -15.71 -14.12
CA ARG A 24 10.76 -14.70 -15.19
C ARG A 24 11.08 -13.29 -14.69
N SER A 25 11.94 -13.16 -13.68
CA SER A 25 12.30 -11.87 -13.08
C SER A 25 13.36 -11.09 -13.86
N GLY A 26 13.85 -11.60 -14.99
CA GLY A 26 14.89 -10.93 -15.78
C GLY A 26 16.23 -10.84 -15.07
N GLY A 27 16.62 -11.89 -14.32
CA GLY A 27 17.88 -11.92 -13.57
C GLY A 27 17.84 -11.17 -12.22
N LEU A 28 16.66 -10.70 -11.80
CA LEU A 28 16.48 -10.11 -10.48
C LEU A 28 16.41 -11.20 -9.40
N THR A 29 17.21 -11.06 -8.36
CA THR A 29 17.14 -11.87 -7.14
C THR A 29 16.50 -11.06 -6.02
N ILE A 30 15.36 -11.52 -5.50
CA ILE A 30 14.72 -10.90 -4.35
C ILE A 30 15.23 -11.61 -3.10
N LYS A 31 15.87 -10.87 -2.18
CA LYS A 31 16.42 -11.44 -0.94
C LYS A 31 15.41 -11.45 0.20
N SER A 32 14.58 -10.41 0.26
CA SER A 32 13.55 -10.24 1.28
C SER A 32 12.50 -9.24 0.79
N LEU A 33 11.35 -9.20 1.47
CA LEU A 33 10.26 -8.30 1.16
C LEU A 33 9.71 -7.67 2.44
N CYS A 34 9.76 -6.35 2.55
CA CYS A 34 9.10 -5.61 3.62
C CYS A 34 7.93 -4.80 3.06
N LEU A 35 6.75 -5.11 3.56
CA LEU A 35 5.47 -4.50 3.17
C LEU A 35 4.96 -3.60 4.32
N SER A 36 4.09 -2.67 3.98
CA SER A 36 3.35 -1.87 4.97
C SER A 36 1.90 -1.63 4.53
N ASN A 37 1.09 -1.05 5.42
CA ASN A 37 -0.32 -0.70 5.20
C ASN A 37 -0.66 -0.41 3.73
N GLY A 38 -1.43 -1.30 3.13
CA GLY A 38 -1.77 -1.27 1.73
C GLY A 38 -2.61 -2.50 1.41
N GLY A 39 -3.41 -2.45 0.34
CA GLY A 39 -4.33 -3.56 0.11
C GLY A 39 -3.63 -4.71 -0.60
N ILE A 40 -3.33 -5.76 0.17
CA ILE A 40 -2.96 -7.10 -0.31
C ILE A 40 -4.24 -7.88 -0.67
N PHE A 41 -5.24 -7.79 0.20
CA PHE A 41 -6.47 -8.57 0.15
C PHE A 41 -7.64 -7.69 -0.29
N PRO A 42 -8.23 -7.92 -1.47
CA PRO A 42 -9.46 -7.25 -1.89
C PRO A 42 -10.64 -7.47 -0.93
N GLU A 43 -10.63 -8.58 -0.18
CA GLU A 43 -11.73 -9.02 0.69
C GLU A 43 -11.94 -8.09 1.88
N THR A 44 -10.87 -7.53 2.43
CA THR A 44 -10.91 -6.63 3.60
C THR A 44 -10.75 -5.16 3.22
N HIS A 45 -10.46 -4.87 1.94
CA HIS A 45 -10.18 -3.52 1.47
C HIS A 45 -11.42 -2.62 1.46
N ARG A 46 -11.32 -1.46 2.11
CA ARG A 46 -12.34 -0.40 2.14
C ARG A 46 -11.87 0.82 1.33
N PRO A 47 -12.17 0.90 0.01
CA PRO A 47 -11.74 2.03 -0.81
C PRO A 47 -12.45 3.33 -0.40
N LEU A 48 -11.74 4.45 -0.51
CA LEU A 48 -12.29 5.79 -0.30
C LEU A 48 -13.34 6.12 -1.38
N LEU A 49 -14.23 7.07 -1.09
CA LEU A 49 -15.29 7.47 -2.03
C LEU A 49 -14.73 7.87 -3.41
N LEU A 50 -13.70 8.71 -3.44
CA LEU A 50 -13.07 9.13 -4.70
C LEU A 50 -12.47 7.93 -5.45
N GLN A 51 -11.91 6.96 -4.73
CA GLN A 51 -11.41 5.72 -5.35
C GLN A 51 -12.55 4.90 -5.96
N LYS A 52 -13.71 4.81 -5.30
CA LYS A 52 -14.89 4.12 -5.85
C LYS A 52 -15.39 4.76 -7.15
N LEU A 53 -15.36 6.09 -7.23
CA LEU A 53 -15.83 6.84 -8.40
C LEU A 53 -14.85 6.74 -9.58
N LEU A 54 -13.55 6.78 -9.31
CA LEU A 54 -12.53 6.86 -10.35
C LEU A 54 -12.01 5.49 -10.82
N LYS A 55 -12.07 4.43 -9.99
CA LYS A 55 -11.44 3.14 -10.29
C LYS A 55 -11.91 2.47 -11.58
N ASP A 56 -13.10 2.83 -12.07
CA ASP A 56 -13.70 2.23 -13.28
C ASP A 56 -13.54 3.12 -14.52
N GLY A 57 -12.92 4.31 -14.41
CA GLY A 57 -12.62 5.17 -15.57
C GLY A 57 -13.88 5.70 -16.28
N GLY A 58 -14.88 6.15 -15.54
CA GLY A 58 -16.17 6.59 -16.11
C GLY A 58 -16.12 7.95 -16.81
N VAL A 59 -17.22 8.33 -17.46
CA VAL A 59 -17.37 9.60 -18.21
C VAL A 59 -17.07 10.84 -17.35
N LEU A 60 -17.25 10.75 -16.03
CA LEU A 60 -16.98 11.82 -15.08
C LEU A 60 -15.51 11.89 -14.63
N SER A 61 -14.69 10.86 -14.88
CA SER A 61 -13.28 10.82 -14.45
C SER A 61 -12.45 12.03 -14.91
N PRO A 62 -12.54 12.51 -16.16
CA PRO A 62 -11.78 13.69 -16.61
C PRO A 62 -12.16 14.98 -15.85
N ILE A 63 -13.39 15.10 -15.39
CA ILE A 63 -13.86 16.24 -14.61
C ILE A 63 -13.38 16.10 -13.17
N LEU A 64 -13.61 14.94 -12.56
CA LEU A 64 -13.24 14.67 -11.17
C LEU A 64 -11.73 14.81 -10.94
N THR A 65 -10.89 14.28 -11.83
CA THR A 65 -9.42 14.37 -11.76
C THR A 65 -8.90 15.82 -11.80
N ARG A 66 -9.58 16.71 -12.54
CA ARG A 66 -9.25 18.15 -12.59
C ARG A 66 -9.67 18.92 -11.35
N LEU A 67 -10.75 18.49 -10.69
CA LEU A 67 -11.27 19.10 -9.46
C LEU A 67 -10.63 18.53 -8.18
N MET A 68 -9.68 17.60 -8.29
CA MET A 68 -9.08 16.94 -7.14
C MET A 68 -8.40 17.90 -6.17
N ASN A 69 -7.87 19.03 -6.63
CA ASN A 69 -7.26 20.04 -5.78
C ASN A 69 -8.19 20.55 -4.66
N PHE A 70 -9.50 20.61 -4.90
CA PHE A 70 -10.48 21.11 -3.92
C PHE A 70 -10.85 20.09 -2.84
N VAL A 71 -10.63 18.81 -3.12
CA VAL A 71 -11.06 17.69 -2.27
C VAL A 71 -9.90 16.85 -1.76
N PHE A 72 -8.67 17.07 -2.25
CA PHE A 72 -7.50 16.27 -1.93
C PHE A 72 -7.23 16.20 -0.42
N SER A 73 -7.03 17.35 0.23
CA SER A 73 -6.75 17.41 1.66
C SER A 73 -7.86 16.74 2.47
N ARG A 74 -9.13 17.09 2.19
CA ARG A 74 -10.29 16.50 2.86
C ARG A 74 -10.42 14.99 2.64
N GLY A 75 -10.02 14.49 1.48
CA GLY A 75 -10.06 13.07 1.14
C GLY A 75 -8.88 12.28 1.69
N LEU A 76 -7.73 12.92 1.86
CA LEU A 76 -6.50 12.27 2.32
C LEU A 76 -6.38 12.30 3.86
N THR A 77 -6.68 13.42 4.53
CA THR A 77 -6.56 13.56 5.99
C THR A 77 -7.24 12.41 6.79
N PRO A 78 -8.42 11.89 6.43
CA PRO A 78 -9.07 10.82 7.18
C PRO A 78 -8.34 9.49 7.21
N VAL A 79 -7.32 9.28 6.37
CA VAL A 79 -6.53 8.04 6.37
C VAL A 79 -5.31 8.11 7.29
N PHE A 80 -5.06 9.25 7.91
CA PHE A 80 -4.03 9.42 8.94
C PHE A 80 -4.65 9.29 10.33
N GLY A 81 -3.83 8.86 11.29
CA GLY A 81 -4.22 8.81 12.70
C GLY A 81 -4.60 10.20 13.22
N PRO A 82 -5.51 10.30 14.20
CA PRO A 82 -6.01 11.58 14.68
C PRO A 82 -4.92 12.50 15.25
N TYR A 83 -3.80 11.92 15.72
CA TYR A 83 -2.67 12.63 16.32
C TYR A 83 -1.45 12.75 15.40
N THR A 84 -1.54 12.19 14.20
CA THR A 84 -0.43 12.08 13.22
C THR A 84 -0.87 12.63 11.86
N ARG A 85 -1.89 13.49 11.85
CA ARG A 85 -2.37 14.15 10.63
C ARG A 85 -1.28 15.09 10.10
N PRO A 86 -1.02 15.09 8.78
CA PRO A 86 -0.15 16.08 8.19
C PRO A 86 -0.74 17.48 8.36
N SER A 87 0.14 18.45 8.53
CA SER A 87 -0.17 19.87 8.42
C SER A 87 -0.72 20.21 7.04
N GLU A 88 -1.36 21.38 6.92
CA GLU A 88 -1.87 21.85 5.64
C GLU A 88 -0.74 21.99 4.60
N SER A 89 0.43 22.50 5.01
CA SER A 89 1.61 22.61 4.13
C SER A 89 2.07 21.24 3.62
N GLU A 90 2.15 20.22 4.48
CA GLU A 90 2.52 18.86 4.06
C GLU A 90 1.51 18.25 3.09
N LEU A 91 0.21 18.52 3.27
CA LEU A 91 -0.81 18.09 2.32
C LEU A 91 -0.64 18.79 0.96
N TRP A 92 -0.30 20.09 0.95
CA TRP A 92 0.00 20.80 -0.30
C TRP A 92 1.26 20.28 -0.98
N ASP A 93 2.29 19.90 -0.23
CA ASP A 93 3.50 19.28 -0.77
C ASP A 93 3.19 17.90 -1.38
N MET A 94 2.38 17.08 -0.70
CA MET A 94 1.90 15.81 -1.24
C MET A 94 1.09 16.02 -2.53
N TRP A 95 0.22 17.04 -2.56
CA TRP A 95 -0.53 17.41 -3.76
C TRP A 95 0.39 17.87 -4.89
N ALA A 96 1.43 18.66 -4.58
CA ALA A 96 2.45 19.09 -5.52
C ALA A 96 3.17 17.89 -6.18
N GLY A 97 3.50 16.86 -5.39
CA GLY A 97 4.04 15.61 -5.90
C GLY A 97 3.09 14.87 -6.85
N ILE A 98 1.79 14.82 -6.52
CA ILE A 98 0.76 14.15 -7.33
C ILE A 98 0.49 14.89 -8.65
N ARG A 99 0.40 16.22 -8.62
CA ARG A 99 0.10 17.03 -9.80
C ARG A 99 1.30 17.22 -10.73
N ASN A 100 2.51 16.87 -10.27
CA ASN A 100 3.71 17.00 -11.07
C ASN A 100 3.55 16.24 -12.40
N ASN A 101 3.87 16.91 -13.50
CA ASN A 101 3.67 16.38 -14.87
C ASN A 101 2.24 15.86 -15.10
N ASP A 102 1.24 16.62 -14.62
CA ASP A 102 -0.20 16.31 -14.74
C ASP A 102 -0.59 14.93 -14.19
N GLY A 103 0.14 14.43 -13.19
CA GLY A 103 -0.09 13.10 -12.62
C GLY A 103 -1.50 12.89 -12.04
N ASN A 104 -2.20 13.96 -11.65
CA ASN A 104 -3.60 13.88 -11.22
C ASN A 104 -4.56 13.49 -12.35
N LEU A 105 -4.24 13.82 -13.60
CA LEU A 105 -5.10 13.53 -14.76
C LEU A 105 -5.13 12.04 -15.12
N VAL A 106 -4.17 11.25 -14.62
CA VAL A 106 -4.09 9.80 -14.86
C VAL A 106 -4.47 8.96 -13.63
N ILE A 107 -4.96 9.59 -12.55
CA ILE A 107 -5.29 8.90 -11.30
C ILE A 107 -6.36 7.83 -11.49
N ASP A 108 -7.35 8.05 -12.35
CA ASP A 108 -8.37 7.06 -12.69
C ASP A 108 -7.76 5.79 -13.30
N SER A 109 -6.80 5.96 -14.21
CA SER A 109 -6.04 4.88 -14.83
C SER A 109 -5.18 4.15 -13.81
N LEU A 110 -4.54 4.88 -12.89
CA LEU A 110 -3.79 4.28 -11.78
C LEU A 110 -4.72 3.46 -10.88
N LEU A 111 -5.87 4.00 -10.48
CA LEU A 111 -6.83 3.36 -9.57
C LEU A 111 -7.45 2.06 -10.10
N GLN A 112 -7.32 1.77 -11.40
CA GLN A 112 -7.63 0.44 -11.97
C GLN A 112 -6.90 -0.69 -11.24
N TYR A 113 -5.77 -0.41 -10.58
CA TYR A 113 -5.06 -1.35 -9.72
C TYR A 113 -6.00 -2.01 -8.68
N ILE A 114 -7.04 -1.31 -8.21
CA ILE A 114 -8.05 -1.85 -7.28
C ILE A 114 -8.82 -3.02 -7.93
N ASN A 115 -9.24 -2.85 -9.18
CA ASN A 115 -9.91 -3.90 -9.96
C ASN A 115 -8.93 -5.04 -10.32
N GLN A 116 -7.70 -4.69 -10.67
CA GLN A 116 -6.64 -5.66 -10.95
C GLN A 116 -6.34 -6.55 -9.74
N ARG A 117 -6.34 -6.01 -8.51
CA ARG A 117 -6.17 -6.83 -7.30
C ARG A 117 -7.26 -7.88 -7.14
N LYS A 118 -8.51 -7.58 -7.50
CA LYS A 118 -9.59 -8.58 -7.54
C LYS A 118 -9.32 -9.64 -8.60
N LYS A 119 -9.03 -9.20 -9.84
CA LYS A 119 -8.76 -10.08 -10.99
C LYS A 119 -7.57 -11.01 -10.75
N PHE A 120 -6.48 -10.49 -10.20
CA PHE A 120 -5.22 -11.22 -10.00
C PHE A 120 -5.02 -11.71 -8.56
N ARG A 121 -6.05 -11.64 -7.72
CA ARG A 121 -5.99 -12.04 -6.30
C ARG A 121 -5.32 -13.40 -6.10
N ARG A 122 -5.77 -14.43 -6.83
CA ARG A 122 -5.20 -15.79 -6.73
C ARG A 122 -3.71 -15.81 -7.08
N ARG A 123 -3.33 -15.10 -8.14
CA ARG A 123 -1.95 -15.04 -8.65
C ARG A 123 -1.02 -14.32 -7.69
N TRP A 124 -1.41 -13.12 -7.26
CA TRP A 124 -0.57 -12.22 -6.47
C TRP A 124 -0.44 -12.67 -5.01
N VAL A 125 -1.55 -12.98 -4.36
CA VAL A 125 -1.50 -13.51 -2.98
C VAL A 125 -0.96 -14.93 -2.96
N GLY A 126 -1.27 -15.73 -3.99
CA GLY A 126 -0.67 -17.06 -4.13
C GLY A 126 0.85 -17.01 -4.23
N ALA A 127 1.42 -16.04 -4.97
CA ALA A 127 2.86 -15.82 -4.99
C ALA A 127 3.41 -15.45 -3.61
N LEU A 128 2.82 -14.46 -2.94
CA LEU A 128 3.22 -14.05 -1.58
C LEU A 128 3.23 -15.24 -0.60
N ALA A 129 2.20 -16.09 -0.63
CA ALA A 129 2.04 -17.19 0.29
C ALA A 129 2.99 -18.37 0.06
N SER A 130 3.77 -18.35 -1.01
CA SER A 130 4.53 -19.52 -1.46
C SER A 130 5.97 -19.25 -1.86
N VAL A 131 6.42 -17.99 -1.79
CA VAL A 131 7.84 -17.68 -1.87
C VAL A 131 8.53 -18.07 -0.57
N THR A 132 9.80 -18.43 -0.65
CA THR A 132 10.63 -18.84 0.49
C THR A 132 11.50 -17.71 1.04
N ILE A 133 11.41 -16.51 0.45
CA ILE A 133 12.15 -15.34 0.93
C ILE A 133 11.51 -14.83 2.23
N PRO A 134 12.29 -14.25 3.16
CA PRO A 134 11.74 -13.56 4.32
C PRO A 134 10.76 -12.45 3.91
N ILE A 135 9.57 -12.46 4.52
CA ILE A 135 8.54 -11.41 4.35
C ILE A 135 8.25 -10.81 5.72
N HIS A 136 8.21 -9.48 5.78
CA HIS A 136 7.79 -8.73 6.95
C HIS A 136 6.71 -7.71 6.60
N PHE A 137 5.78 -7.48 7.52
CA PHE A 137 4.72 -6.47 7.38
C PHE A 137 4.71 -5.51 8.56
N ILE A 138 4.79 -4.22 8.28
CA ILE A 138 4.71 -3.15 9.28
C ILE A 138 3.29 -2.55 9.23
N TYR A 139 2.56 -2.62 10.34
CA TYR A 139 1.12 -2.32 10.38
C TYR A 139 0.75 -1.23 11.40
N GLY A 140 0.13 -0.16 10.93
CA GLY A 140 -0.64 0.79 11.73
C GLY A 140 -2.09 0.33 11.89
N LEU A 141 -2.57 0.30 13.14
CA LEU A 141 -3.87 -0.27 13.53
C LEU A 141 -5.08 0.57 13.12
N LEU A 142 -4.91 1.89 12.97
CA LEU A 142 -6.02 2.80 12.68
C LEU A 142 -6.30 2.96 11.19
N ASP A 143 -5.74 2.09 10.33
CA ASP A 143 -5.92 2.17 8.88
C ASP A 143 -7.39 1.94 8.49
N PRO A 144 -8.12 2.97 7.98
CA PRO A 144 -9.52 2.80 7.61
C PRO A 144 -9.69 2.02 6.29
N VAL A 145 -8.62 1.90 5.50
CA VAL A 145 -8.59 1.27 4.18
C VAL A 145 -8.32 -0.24 4.28
N ASN A 146 -7.55 -0.66 5.28
CA ASN A 146 -7.29 -2.06 5.62
C ASN A 146 -7.53 -2.24 7.13
N PRO A 147 -8.80 -2.36 7.54
CA PRO A 147 -9.22 -2.25 8.93
C PRO A 147 -8.69 -3.40 9.80
N TYR A 148 -8.40 -3.05 11.05
CA TYR A 148 -8.21 -3.99 12.13
C TYR A 148 -9.57 -4.39 12.74
N PRO A 149 -9.77 -5.67 13.13
CA PRO A 149 -8.82 -6.78 13.07
C PRO A 149 -8.81 -7.56 11.74
N GLU A 150 -9.80 -7.34 10.86
CA GLU A 150 -10.11 -8.25 9.76
C GLU A 150 -8.94 -8.43 8.78
N PHE A 151 -8.22 -7.35 8.47
CA PHE A 151 -7.05 -7.42 7.59
C PHE A 151 -5.93 -8.25 8.22
N LEU A 152 -5.62 -8.02 9.50
CA LEU A 152 -4.49 -8.65 10.18
C LEU A 152 -4.73 -10.15 10.39
N GLU A 153 -5.96 -10.54 10.73
CA GLU A 153 -6.36 -11.94 10.85
C GLU A 153 -6.20 -12.67 9.51
N LEU A 154 -6.70 -12.08 8.41
CA LEU A 154 -6.55 -12.65 7.08
C LEU A 154 -5.08 -12.70 6.66
N TYR A 155 -4.28 -11.67 6.96
CA TYR A 155 -2.85 -11.63 6.69
C TYR A 155 -2.12 -12.81 7.35
N ARG A 156 -2.31 -13.00 8.66
CA ARG A 156 -1.69 -14.10 9.42
C ARG A 156 -2.12 -15.48 8.90
N LYS A 157 -3.39 -15.63 8.52
CA LYS A 157 -3.91 -16.87 7.94
C LYS A 157 -3.28 -17.17 6.57
N MET A 158 -3.13 -16.16 5.72
CA MET A 158 -2.66 -16.34 4.34
C MET A 158 -1.13 -16.41 4.23
N LEU A 159 -0.41 -15.76 5.14
CA LEU A 159 1.06 -15.63 5.11
C LEU A 159 1.68 -16.09 6.45
N PRO A 160 1.47 -17.35 6.86
CA PRO A 160 1.86 -17.83 8.19
C PRO A 160 3.39 -17.82 8.44
N GLN A 161 4.19 -17.80 7.37
CA GLN A 161 5.66 -17.74 7.45
C GLN A 161 6.22 -16.30 7.50
N SER A 162 5.35 -15.29 7.37
CA SER A 162 5.77 -13.89 7.43
C SER A 162 5.72 -13.36 8.86
N THR A 163 6.56 -12.37 9.15
CA THR A 163 6.55 -11.67 10.45
C THR A 163 5.77 -10.36 10.35
N VAL A 164 5.26 -9.86 11.48
CA VAL A 164 4.49 -8.62 11.55
C VAL A 164 4.96 -7.77 12.72
N SER A 165 5.27 -6.49 12.46
CA SER A 165 5.44 -5.46 13.48
C SER A 165 4.20 -4.58 13.51
N ILE A 166 3.50 -4.57 14.64
CA ILE A 166 2.38 -3.66 14.88
C ILE A 166 2.95 -2.39 15.52
N LEU A 167 2.72 -1.24 14.89
CA LEU A 167 3.16 0.05 15.42
C LEU A 167 2.20 0.55 16.51
N ASN A 168 2.54 1.70 17.10
CA ASN A 168 1.71 2.34 18.12
C ASN A 168 0.23 2.44 17.68
N ASP A 169 -0.69 2.31 18.64
CA ASP A 169 -2.14 2.27 18.41
C ASP A 169 -2.74 3.56 17.84
N ARG A 170 -1.94 4.62 17.72
CA ARG A 170 -2.30 5.89 17.07
C ARG A 170 -1.98 5.93 15.58
N ILE A 171 -1.22 4.95 15.07
CA ILE A 171 -0.70 4.96 13.70
C ILE A 171 -1.72 4.35 12.73
N SER A 172 -1.91 5.01 11.59
CA SER A 172 -2.91 4.65 10.58
C SER A 172 -2.25 4.20 9.26
N HIS A 173 -2.78 4.63 8.12
CA HIS A 173 -2.52 4.08 6.79
C HIS A 173 -1.12 4.38 6.22
N TYR A 174 -0.43 5.40 6.72
CA TYR A 174 0.91 5.78 6.24
C TYR A 174 1.93 5.70 7.38
N PRO A 175 2.21 4.50 7.90
CA PRO A 175 3.06 4.33 9.08
C PRO A 175 4.45 4.95 8.94
N GLN A 176 5.02 4.96 7.72
CA GLN A 176 6.31 5.59 7.45
C GLN A 176 6.31 7.13 7.55
N LEU A 177 5.15 7.77 7.45
CA LEU A 177 4.98 9.22 7.63
C LEU A 177 4.51 9.55 9.04
N GLU A 178 3.69 8.70 9.62
CA GLU A 178 3.06 8.91 10.93
C GLU A 178 3.97 8.55 12.11
N ASP A 179 4.82 7.53 11.95
CA ASP A 179 5.85 7.15 12.92
C ASP A 179 7.12 6.70 12.19
N PRO A 180 7.90 7.65 11.64
CA PRO A 180 9.09 7.33 10.86
C PRO A 180 10.12 6.51 11.65
N MET A 181 10.24 6.77 12.96
CA MET A 181 11.20 6.07 13.83
C MET A 181 10.73 4.65 14.17
N GLY A 182 9.46 4.45 14.52
CA GLY A 182 8.89 3.12 14.72
C GLY A 182 8.93 2.28 13.44
N PHE A 183 8.62 2.90 12.29
CA PHE A 183 8.75 2.25 10.98
C PHE A 183 10.19 1.83 10.69
N LEU A 184 11.16 2.73 10.90
CA LEU A 184 12.58 2.45 10.70
C LEU A 184 13.07 1.33 11.63
N ASN A 185 12.72 1.39 12.91
CA ASN A 185 13.11 0.39 13.90
C ASN A 185 12.53 -0.99 13.57
N ALA A 186 11.25 -1.06 13.17
CA ALA A 186 10.62 -2.30 12.73
C ALA A 186 11.32 -2.87 11.48
N TYR A 187 11.60 -2.02 10.50
CA TYR A 187 12.32 -2.42 9.30
C TYR A 187 13.76 -2.89 9.59
N MET A 188 14.51 -2.18 10.43
CA MET A 188 15.87 -2.55 10.81
C MET A 188 15.90 -3.83 11.65
N GLY A 189 14.92 -4.02 12.54
CA GLY A 189 14.75 -5.27 13.27
C GLY A 189 14.55 -6.45 12.32
N PHE A 190 13.78 -6.27 11.25
CA PHE A 190 13.61 -7.29 10.21
C PHE A 190 14.89 -7.56 9.41
N ILE A 191 15.55 -6.52 8.88
CA ILE A 191 16.71 -6.74 8.00
C ILE A 191 17.91 -7.35 8.74
N ASN A 192 18.01 -7.13 10.06
CA ASN A 192 19.09 -7.66 10.90
C ASN A 192 18.79 -9.07 11.44
N SER A 193 17.64 -9.66 11.11
CA SER A 193 17.23 -10.96 11.65
C SER A 193 17.56 -12.17 10.77
N PHE A 194 18.24 -11.99 9.64
CA PHE A 194 18.62 -13.07 8.72
C PHE A 194 19.86 -12.73 7.87
#